data_AF-A0A536Y941-F1
#
_entry.id   AF-A0A536Y941-F1
#
_cell.length_a   1.000
_cell.length_b   1.000
_cell.length_c   1.000
_cell.angle_alpha   90.00
_cell.angle_beta   90.00
_cell.angle_gamma   90.00
#
_symmetry.space_group_name_H-M   'P 1'
#
loop_
_entity.id
_entity.type
_entity.pdbx_description
1 polymer ?
#
loop_
_entity_poly.entity_id
_entity_poly.type
_entity_poly.pdbx_seq_one_letter_code
_entity_poly.pdbx_strand_id
1 'polypeptide(L)'
;MVAISRAALPKLEAFKKRMGWSFKWVSSGGNDFNRDYGVAFTPEEVAAEKALYNYTMQNPIATEREGASVFFKDPDGKLFHTYSAYARGIDLVNTAYNYLDLVPKGRDENGSPLGWIRHHDKYKE
;
A
#
# COMPACT_ATOMS: atom_id res chain seq x y z
N MET A 1 -11.46 8.23 -2.68
CA MET A 1 -10.17 7.54 -2.43
C MET A 1 -9.34 7.55 -3.71
N VAL A 2 -8.04 7.80 -3.61
CA VAL A 2 -7.08 7.74 -4.72
C VAL A 2 -5.99 6.78 -4.32
N ALA A 3 -5.64 5.84 -5.19
CA ALA A 3 -4.47 4.99 -5.05
C ALA A 3 -3.29 5.59 -5.84
N ILE A 4 -2.08 5.38 -5.37
CA ILE A 4 -0.85 5.77 -6.07
C ILE A 4 0.19 4.66 -5.99
N SER A 5 0.90 4.42 -7.08
CA SER A 5 1.97 3.42 -7.14
C SER A 5 3.10 3.89 -8.06
N ARG A 6 4.31 3.34 -7.88
CA ARG A 6 5.49 3.74 -8.66
C ARG A 6 5.56 3.12 -10.06
N ALA A 7 4.68 2.16 -10.38
CA ALA A 7 4.67 1.57 -11.71
C ALA A 7 4.20 2.57 -12.78
N ALA A 8 4.69 2.41 -14.00
CA ALA A 8 4.31 3.23 -15.14
C ALA A 8 2.78 3.23 -15.36
N LEU A 9 2.20 4.40 -15.67
CA LEU A 9 0.76 4.58 -15.80
C LEU A 9 0.08 3.55 -16.76
N PRO A 10 0.64 3.20 -17.94
CA PRO A 10 0.02 2.20 -18.80
C PRO A 10 -0.13 0.82 -18.15
N LYS A 11 0.83 0.43 -17.28
CA LYS A 11 0.79 -0.83 -16.54
C LYS A 11 -0.32 -0.81 -15.48
N LEU A 12 -0.48 0.33 -14.79
CA LEU A 12 -1.54 0.53 -13.80
C LEU A 12 -2.93 0.49 -14.43
N GLU A 13 -3.13 1.20 -15.53
CA GLU A 13 -4.42 1.25 -16.24
C GLU A 13 -4.81 -0.12 -16.81
N ALA A 14 -3.86 -0.85 -17.41
CA ALA A 14 -4.11 -2.21 -17.88
C ALA A 14 -4.53 -3.14 -16.73
N PHE A 15 -3.87 -3.04 -15.58
CA PHE A 15 -4.19 -3.85 -14.39
C PHE A 15 -5.55 -3.46 -13.79
N LYS A 16 -5.82 -2.15 -13.66
CA LYS A 16 -7.10 -1.62 -13.19
C LYS A 16 -8.27 -2.13 -14.04
N LYS A 17 -8.11 -2.09 -15.37
CA LYS A 17 -9.11 -2.61 -16.31
C LYS A 17 -9.34 -4.11 -16.12
N ARG A 18 -8.26 -4.89 -15.97
CA ARG A 18 -8.34 -6.34 -15.73
C ARG A 18 -9.10 -6.67 -14.44
N MET A 19 -8.87 -5.90 -13.37
CA MET A 19 -9.53 -6.12 -12.07
C MET A 19 -10.93 -5.49 -11.95
N GLY A 20 -11.41 -4.78 -12.99
CA GLY A 20 -12.70 -4.09 -12.95
C GLY A 20 -12.80 -2.98 -11.90
N TRP A 21 -11.68 -2.43 -11.45
CA TRP A 21 -11.65 -1.45 -10.37
C TRP A 21 -12.06 -0.04 -10.82
N SER A 22 -12.84 0.65 -9.99
CA SER A 22 -13.38 1.99 -10.31
C SER A 22 -12.61 3.15 -9.65
N PHE A 23 -11.77 2.89 -8.66
CA PHE A 23 -11.04 3.95 -7.96
C PHE A 23 -10.04 4.68 -8.87
N LYS A 24 -9.74 5.95 -8.56
CA LYS A 24 -8.69 6.69 -9.25
C LYS A 24 -7.33 6.12 -8.85
N TRP A 25 -6.54 5.66 -9.83
CA TRP A 25 -5.19 5.16 -9.61
C TRP A 25 -4.23 6.03 -10.41
N VAL A 26 -3.27 6.64 -9.74
CA VAL A 26 -2.26 7.51 -10.37
C VAL A 26 -0.87 6.91 -10.21
N SER A 27 0.09 7.42 -10.99
CA SER A 27 1.48 6.97 -10.97
C SER A 27 2.39 8.04 -10.38
N SER A 28 3.34 7.62 -9.54
CA SER A 28 4.50 8.41 -9.10
C SER A 28 5.80 7.93 -9.75
N GLY A 29 5.74 7.05 -10.76
CA GLY A 29 6.93 6.41 -11.33
C GLY A 29 7.99 7.35 -11.94
N GLY A 30 7.66 8.62 -12.13
CA GLY A 30 8.58 9.66 -12.62
C GLY A 30 8.91 10.74 -11.59
N ASN A 31 8.55 10.58 -10.31
CA ASN A 31 8.86 11.53 -9.25
C ASN A 31 9.10 10.85 -7.89
N ASP A 32 9.35 11.67 -6.88
CA ASP A 32 9.68 11.31 -5.51
C ASP A 32 8.48 11.25 -4.58
N PHE A 33 7.23 11.37 -5.06
CA PHE A 33 6.06 11.43 -4.18
C PHE A 33 6.02 10.29 -3.15
N ASN A 34 6.17 9.03 -3.57
CA ASN A 34 6.16 7.90 -2.62
C ASN A 34 7.35 7.93 -1.65
N ARG A 35 8.47 8.54 -2.04
CA ARG A 35 9.67 8.72 -1.21
C ARG A 35 9.42 9.79 -0.15
N ASP A 36 8.83 10.92 -0.53
CA ASP A 36 8.47 12.03 0.36
C ASP A 36 7.50 11.61 1.46
N TYR A 37 6.60 10.66 1.16
CA TYR A 37 5.67 10.07 2.12
C TYR A 37 6.16 8.76 2.75
N GLY A 38 7.46 8.47 2.68
CA GLY A 38 8.10 7.43 3.48
C GLY A 38 7.71 5.98 3.13
N VAL A 39 7.29 5.74 1.89
CA VAL A 39 6.83 4.41 1.43
C VAL A 39 7.62 3.86 0.24
N ALA A 40 8.71 4.54 -0.14
CA ALA A 40 9.62 4.11 -1.20
C ALA A 40 11.07 4.15 -0.72
N PHE A 41 11.81 3.09 -1.01
CA PHE A 41 13.18 2.87 -0.56
C PHE A 41 14.11 2.57 -1.72
N THR A 42 15.38 2.93 -1.56
CA THR A 42 16.40 2.57 -2.54
C THR A 42 16.84 1.11 -2.34
N PRO A 43 17.38 0.45 -3.37
CA PRO A 43 17.92 -0.89 -3.22
C PRO A 43 19.00 -0.99 -2.13
N GLU A 44 19.80 0.07 -1.94
CA GLU A 44 20.87 0.12 -0.94
C GLU A 44 20.31 0.15 0.49
N GLU A 45 19.22 0.89 0.73
CA GLU A 45 18.56 0.91 2.05
C GLU A 45 17.92 -0.43 2.41
N VAL A 46 17.36 -1.12 1.40
CA VAL A 46 16.81 -2.47 1.56
C VAL A 46 17.95 -3.45 1.85
N ALA A 47 19.05 -3.39 1.10
CA ALA A 47 20.21 -4.24 1.32
C ALA A 47 20.89 -4.00 2.68
N ALA A 48 20.87 -2.76 3.17
CA ALA A 48 21.35 -2.40 4.50
C ALA A 48 20.35 -2.71 5.63
N GLU A 49 19.14 -3.20 5.28
CA GLU A 49 18.05 -3.48 6.22
C GLU A 49 17.71 -2.29 7.13
N LYS A 50 17.87 -1.06 6.62
CA LYS A 50 17.81 0.14 7.43
C LYS A 50 17.28 1.33 6.63
N ALA A 51 15.99 1.61 6.82
CA ALA A 51 15.30 2.78 6.29
C ALA A 51 14.36 3.38 7.34
N LEU A 52 14.05 4.68 7.20
CA LEU A 52 13.02 5.31 8.00
C LEU A 52 11.65 4.91 7.46
N TYR A 53 10.93 4.06 8.20
CA TYR A 53 9.58 3.65 7.88
C TYR A 53 8.75 3.64 9.17
N ASN A 54 7.49 4.07 9.12
CA ASN A 54 6.62 4.12 10.30
C ASN A 54 7.30 4.78 11.53
N TYR A 55 7.93 5.94 11.31
CA TYR A 55 8.62 6.76 12.31
C TYR A 55 9.78 6.09 13.07
N THR A 56 10.32 4.98 12.56
CA THR A 56 11.48 4.32 13.15
C THR A 56 12.44 3.81 12.07
N MET A 57 13.73 3.70 12.41
CA MET A 57 14.72 3.05 11.56
C MET A 57 14.54 1.54 11.66
N GLN A 58 14.17 0.89 10.57
CA GLN A 58 13.89 -0.54 10.53
C GLN A 58 14.20 -1.14 9.16
N ASN A 59 14.17 -2.47 9.07
CA ASN A 59 14.23 -3.17 7.81
C ASN A 59 12.95 -2.87 7.00
N PRO A 60 13.04 -2.21 5.84
CA PRO A 60 11.86 -1.94 5.03
C PRO A 60 11.30 -3.20 4.35
N ILE A 61 12.04 -4.33 4.31
CA ILE A 61 11.69 -5.63 3.71
C ILE A 61 11.63 -5.59 2.17
N ALA A 62 11.18 -4.48 1.59
CA ALA A 62 11.06 -4.28 0.15
C ALA A 62 11.33 -2.81 -0.22
N THR A 63 11.52 -2.54 -1.52
CA THR A 63 11.73 -1.19 -2.06
C THR A 63 10.46 -0.34 -2.10
N GLU A 64 9.29 -0.94 -1.82
CA GLU A 64 8.01 -0.28 -1.66
C GLU A 64 7.29 -0.85 -0.45
N ARG A 65 6.64 0.04 0.32
CA ARG A 65 5.80 -0.32 1.45
C ARG A 65 4.45 0.38 1.39
N GLU A 66 3.56 -0.11 2.22
CA GLU A 66 2.21 0.37 2.39
C GLU A 66 2.16 1.64 3.26
N GLY A 67 1.27 2.55 2.88
CA GLY A 67 0.93 3.73 3.68
C GLY A 67 -0.40 4.33 3.24
N ALA A 68 -1.06 5.02 4.15
CA ALA A 68 -2.28 5.78 3.92
C ALA A 68 -2.07 7.21 4.41
N SER A 69 -2.36 8.17 3.55
CA SER A 69 -2.25 9.60 3.86
C SER A 69 -3.57 10.32 3.65
N VAL A 70 -3.86 11.31 4.49
CA VAL A 70 -4.97 12.24 4.29
C VAL A 70 -4.42 13.62 4.01
N PHE A 71 -4.95 14.23 2.96
CA PHE A 71 -4.64 15.60 2.56
C PHE A 71 -5.88 16.48 2.69
N PHE A 72 -5.69 17.68 3.20
CA PHE A 72 -6.71 18.71 3.28
C PHE A 72 -6.28 19.91 2.43
N LYS A 73 -7.20 20.45 1.63
CA LYS A 73 -7.01 21.69 0.88
C LYS A 73 -7.94 22.74 1.48
N ASP A 74 -7.38 23.84 1.96
CA ASP A 74 -8.19 24.94 2.49
C ASP A 74 -8.81 25.79 1.35
N PRO A 75 -9.73 26.73 1.67
CA PRO A 75 -10.35 27.60 0.67
C PRO A 75 -9.36 28.49 -0.11
N ASP A 76 -8.23 28.86 0.48
CA ASP A 76 -7.16 29.65 -0.16
C ASP A 76 -6.26 28.78 -1.06
N GLY A 77 -6.48 27.47 -1.04
CA GLY A 77 -5.83 26.49 -1.88
C GLY A 77 -4.55 25.88 -1.32
N LYS A 78 -4.21 26.16 -0.05
CA LYS A 78 -3.08 25.56 0.64
C LYS A 78 -3.37 24.10 0.96
N LEU A 79 -2.36 23.24 0.75
CA LEU A 79 -2.43 21.82 1.02
C LEU A 79 -1.76 21.48 2.35
N PHE A 80 -2.41 20.60 3.11
CA PHE A 80 -1.94 20.08 4.39
C PHE A 80 -1.94 18.56 4.34
N HIS A 81 -0.91 17.93 4.90
CA HIS A 81 -0.87 16.50 5.17
C HIS A 81 -1.26 16.30 6.64
N THR A 82 -2.48 15.81 6.87
CA THR A 82 -3.11 15.84 8.20
C THR A 82 -3.09 14.50 8.92
N TYR A 83 -2.76 13.43 8.21
CA TYR A 83 -2.71 12.08 8.77
C TYR A 83 -1.79 11.18 7.94
N SER A 84 -1.08 10.29 8.63
CA SER A 84 -0.46 9.12 8.02
C SER A 84 -0.64 7.88 8.88
N ALA A 85 -0.79 6.73 8.22
CA ALA A 85 -0.65 5.43 8.83
C ALA A 85 0.14 4.49 7.92
N TYR A 86 0.86 3.56 8.54
CA TYR A 86 1.75 2.62 7.87
C TYR A 86 1.61 1.25 8.54
N ALA A 87 2.10 0.19 7.90
CA ALA A 87 2.11 -1.16 8.45
C ALA A 87 0.75 -1.55 9.04
N ARG A 88 0.73 -2.09 10.25
CA ARG A 88 -0.50 -2.52 10.92
C ARG A 88 -1.45 -1.37 11.27
N GLY A 89 -0.99 -0.12 11.16
CA GLY A 89 -1.85 1.06 11.28
C GLY A 89 -2.91 1.18 10.18
N ILE A 90 -2.72 0.51 9.04
CA ILE A 90 -3.72 0.43 7.97
C ILE A 90 -4.61 -0.82 8.06
N ASP A 91 -4.46 -1.68 9.07
CA ASP A 91 -5.28 -2.90 9.23
C ASP A 91 -6.78 -2.57 9.33
N LEU A 92 -7.15 -1.38 9.83
CA LEU A 92 -8.55 -0.94 9.93
C LEU A 92 -9.25 -0.91 8.57
N VAL A 93 -8.52 -0.63 7.48
CA VAL A 93 -9.08 -0.62 6.11
C VAL A 93 -8.99 -1.98 5.41
N ASN A 94 -8.41 -3.00 6.07
CA ASN A 94 -8.40 -4.38 5.61
C ASN A 94 -9.57 -5.17 6.23
N THR A 95 -10.79 -4.75 5.89
CA THR A 95 -12.02 -5.30 6.49
C THR A 95 -12.17 -6.81 6.28
N ALA A 96 -11.71 -7.34 5.15
CA ALA A 96 -11.78 -8.78 4.87
C ALA A 96 -11.02 -9.60 5.92
N TYR A 97 -9.80 -9.17 6.26
CA TYR A 97 -8.99 -9.85 7.28
C TYR A 97 -9.60 -9.69 8.67
N ASN A 98 -10.12 -8.50 8.98
CA ASN A 98 -10.78 -8.25 10.25
C ASN A 98 -11.97 -9.20 10.48
N TYR A 99 -12.75 -9.54 9.44
CA TYR A 99 -13.82 -10.54 9.56
C TYR A 99 -13.29 -11.97 9.70
N LEU A 100 -12.25 -12.34 8.96
CA LEU A 100 -11.64 -13.66 9.06
C LEU A 100 -11.03 -13.92 10.44
N ASP A 101 -10.49 -12.88 11.09
CA ASP A 101 -9.94 -12.99 12.45
C ASP A 101 -11.00 -13.32 13.52
N LEU A 102 -12.29 -13.14 13.22
CA LEU A 102 -13.38 -13.45 14.16
C LEU A 102 -13.77 -14.93 14.17
N VAL A 103 -13.41 -15.71 13.15
CA VAL A 103 -13.81 -17.12 13.02
C VAL A 103 -12.72 -18.07 13.51
N PRO A 104 -13.04 -19.30 13.97
CA PRO A 104 -12.04 -20.21 14.57
C PRO A 104 -10.84 -20.57 13.69
N LYS A 105 -10.99 -20.55 12.36
CA LYS A 105 -9.87 -20.78 11.42
C LYS A 105 -9.00 -19.55 11.20
N GLY A 106 -9.39 -18.38 11.70
CA GLY A 106 -8.73 -17.12 11.42
C GLY A 106 -8.61 -16.89 9.92
N ARG A 107 -7.44 -16.39 9.52
CA ARG A 107 -7.07 -16.16 8.12
C ARG A 107 -6.71 -17.42 7.34
N ASP A 108 -6.53 -18.59 7.97
CA ASP A 108 -6.15 -19.85 7.30
C ASP A 108 -4.91 -19.73 6.37
N GLU A 109 -3.88 -19.01 6.82
CA GLU A 109 -2.70 -18.62 6.01
C GLU A 109 -1.63 -19.72 5.84
N ASN A 110 -1.83 -20.91 6.42
CA ASN A 110 -0.92 -22.07 6.33
C ASN A 110 0.57 -21.72 6.56
N GLY A 111 0.85 -20.85 7.54
CA GLY A 111 2.21 -20.44 7.92
C GLY A 111 2.86 -19.37 7.03
N SER A 112 2.19 -18.87 5.99
CA SER A 112 2.68 -17.80 5.13
C SER A 112 1.70 -16.62 5.13
N PRO A 113 2.05 -15.46 5.69
CA PRO A 113 1.21 -14.27 5.63
C PRO A 113 0.77 -13.98 4.18
N LEU A 114 -0.52 -13.72 3.99
CA LEU A 114 -1.15 -13.52 2.68
C LEU A 114 -1.09 -14.74 1.74
N GLY A 115 -0.77 -15.94 2.24
CA GLY A 115 -0.40 -17.11 1.44
C GLY A 115 -1.49 -17.64 0.48
N TRP A 116 -2.77 -17.42 0.81
CA TRP A 116 -3.90 -17.79 -0.05
C TRP A 116 -4.43 -16.63 -0.90
N ILE A 117 -3.98 -15.39 -0.67
CA ILE A 117 -4.46 -14.23 -1.44
C ILE A 117 -4.06 -14.40 -2.90
N ARG A 118 -5.06 -14.28 -3.77
CA ARG A 118 -4.89 -14.18 -5.22
C ARG A 118 -5.77 -13.07 -5.76
N HIS A 119 -5.45 -12.60 -6.97
CA HIS A 119 -6.41 -11.79 -7.72
C HIS A 119 -7.66 -12.63 -8.01
N HIS A 120 -8.83 -11.98 -8.04
CA HIS A 120 -10.12 -12.68 -8.16
C HIS A 120 -10.18 -13.62 -9.38
N ASP A 121 -9.45 -13.33 -10.44
CA ASP A 121 -9.38 -14.11 -11.68
C ASP A 121 -8.31 -15.22 -11.68
N LYS A 122 -7.70 -15.50 -10.52
CA LYS A 122 -6.68 -16.55 -10.35
C LYS A 122 -7.08 -17.64 -9.35
N TYR A 123 -8.27 -17.55 -8.76
CA TYR A 123 -8.81 -18.65 -7.97
C TYR A 123 -9.30 -19.74 -8.92
N LYS A 124 -8.97 -21.00 -8.59
CA LYS A 124 -9.57 -22.16 -9.24
C LYS A 124 -10.95 -22.37 -8.62
N GLU A 125 -11.91 -22.82 -9.42
CA GLU A 125 -13.20 -23.32 -8.91
C GLU A 125 -13.01 -24.55 -8.03
#